data_AF-A0A4R0W3E3-F1
#
_entry.id   AF-A0A4R0W3E3-F1
#
_cell.length_a   1.000
_cell.length_b   1.000
_cell.length_c   1.000
_cell.angle_alpha   90.00
_cell.angle_beta   90.00
_cell.angle_gamma   90.00
#
_symmetry.space_group_name_H-M   'P 1'
#
loop_
_entity.id
_entity.type
_entity.pdbx_description
1 polymer ?
#
loop_
_entity_poly.entity_id
_entity_poly.type
_entity_poly.pdbx_seq_one_letter_code
_entity_poly.pdbx_strand_id
1 'polypeptide(L)'
;MTAAAETDVWESVADAVRDKRARDNRARRLVRHSRIYAVAAVICLIAGMVLVAMPRIQQTLGDRAVDEQARSVSQTAALFPESSRQSVIQSAIAYNQRLYEGGQPQIGEPVFDGKTEGNFEGDAEYRRQLSVNGLDAMGEILIPKISVDMPILHGAGQDVLEHAAGHLAGTSLPIGGKNTRAVITGHSNLKGATLFTRLGELEDGDPFYIKVMGNTLAYRVTSKRIVSPTDTKSLRVHKGKDEVTLLTCTGQGNTLRLLVTGERNSMPDQAPLPGDATGDVKKAAFVSGVTVTGILAVGFSLCRSRRAVGHHIGLPQTHDSDNLR
;
A
#
# COMPACT_ATOMS: atom_id res chain seq x y z
N MET A 1 44.75 12.76 79.22
CA MET A 1 43.56 12.05 78.68
C MET A 1 43.01 12.73 77.40
N THR A 2 43.84 13.41 76.60
CA THR A 2 43.39 14.24 75.48
C THR A 2 43.66 13.63 74.10
N ALA A 3 44.72 12.84 73.94
CA ALA A 3 45.09 12.24 72.65
C ALA A 3 44.10 11.15 72.16
N ALA A 4 43.50 10.37 73.07
CA ALA A 4 42.58 9.29 72.72
C ALA A 4 41.18 9.80 72.30
N ALA A 5 40.75 10.96 72.82
CA ALA A 5 39.50 11.59 72.43
C ALA A 5 39.62 12.28 71.05
N GLU A 6 40.81 12.76 70.71
CA GLU A 6 41.08 13.40 69.42
C GLU A 6 41.09 12.37 68.28
N THR A 7 41.67 11.18 68.50
CA THR A 7 41.66 10.08 67.51
C THR A 7 40.25 9.57 67.19
N ASP A 8 39.36 9.53 68.19
CA ASP A 8 37.97 9.04 68.05
C ASP A 8 37.12 9.98 67.18
N VAL A 9 37.32 11.30 67.31
CA VAL A 9 36.63 12.31 66.49
C VAL A 9 37.06 12.21 65.02
N TRP A 10 38.36 12.03 64.75
CA TRP A 10 38.86 11.91 63.37
C TRP A 10 38.39 10.61 62.69
N GLU A 11 38.24 9.52 63.45
CA GLU A 11 37.73 8.24 62.95
C GLU A 11 36.22 8.31 62.63
N SER A 12 35.43 8.93 63.51
CA SER A 12 34.01 9.24 63.30
C SER A 12 33.77 10.09 62.03
N VAL A 13 34.56 11.15 61.84
CA VAL A 13 34.49 12.01 60.65
C VAL A 13 34.88 11.22 59.40
N ALA A 14 35.91 10.38 59.47
CA ALA A 14 36.31 9.53 58.35
C ALA A 14 35.22 8.52 57.97
N ASP A 15 34.51 7.93 58.93
CA ASP A 15 33.38 7.04 58.68
C ASP A 15 32.18 7.75 58.08
N ALA A 16 31.84 8.95 58.56
CA ALA A 16 30.78 9.77 57.99
C ALA A 16 31.06 10.14 56.52
N VAL A 17 32.31 10.46 56.19
CA VAL A 17 32.74 10.74 54.80
C VAL A 17 32.72 9.47 53.94
N ARG A 18 33.16 8.33 54.46
CA ARG A 18 33.10 7.02 53.77
C ARG A 18 31.66 6.63 53.47
N ASP A 19 30.74 6.78 54.43
CA ASP A 19 29.33 6.45 54.26
C ASP A 19 28.64 7.40 53.27
N LYS A 20 28.90 8.71 53.34
CA LYS A 20 28.41 9.67 52.33
C LYS A 20 28.90 9.30 50.92
N ARG A 21 30.19 8.99 50.77
CA ARG A 21 30.76 8.56 49.48
C ARG A 21 30.17 7.24 48.99
N ALA A 22 29.88 6.30 49.89
CA ALA A 22 29.21 5.04 49.56
C ALA A 22 27.77 5.26 49.08
N ARG A 23 27.01 6.14 49.75
CA ARG A 23 25.65 6.54 49.34
C ARG A 23 25.66 7.24 47.97
N ASP A 24 26.56 8.20 47.75
CA ASP A 24 26.71 8.90 46.47
C ASP A 24 27.11 7.96 45.33
N ASN A 25 27.95 6.97 45.61
CA ASN A 25 28.33 5.95 44.62
C ASN A 25 27.18 5.00 44.27
N ARG A 26 26.36 4.60 45.26
CA ARG A 26 25.14 3.80 45.03
C ARG A 26 24.13 4.58 44.20
N ALA A 27 23.88 5.85 44.54
CA ALA A 27 22.99 6.74 43.78
C ALA A 27 23.46 6.92 42.34
N ARG A 28 24.76 7.21 42.12
CA ARG A 28 25.34 7.31 40.77
C ARG A 28 25.22 6.01 39.97
N ARG A 29 25.39 4.85 40.60
CA ARG A 29 25.22 3.54 39.96
C ARG A 29 23.77 3.27 39.54
N LEU A 30 22.79 3.58 40.41
CA LEU A 30 21.37 3.46 40.10
C LEU A 30 20.95 4.38 38.96
N VAL A 31 21.42 5.64 38.96
CA VAL A 31 21.18 6.59 37.86
C VAL A 31 21.82 6.10 36.56
N ARG A 32 23.04 5.57 36.60
CA ARG A 32 23.71 4.99 35.41
C ARG A 32 22.94 3.79 34.86
N HIS A 33 22.53 2.85 35.71
CA HIS A 33 21.73 1.69 35.28
C HIS A 33 20.37 2.12 34.74
N SER A 34 19.69 3.06 35.41
CA SER A 34 18.42 3.64 34.91
C SER A 34 18.57 4.26 33.52
N ARG A 35 19.68 4.97 33.26
CA ARG A 35 19.97 5.52 31.93
C ARG A 35 20.23 4.43 30.89
N ILE A 36 20.94 3.37 31.25
CA ILE A 36 21.17 2.22 30.36
C ILE A 36 19.83 1.54 30.01
N TYR A 37 18.98 1.27 31.01
CA TYR A 37 17.66 0.68 30.77
C TYR A 37 16.75 1.60 29.96
N ALA A 38 16.79 2.91 30.19
CA ALA A 38 16.04 3.88 29.39
C ALA A 38 16.47 3.89 27.91
N VAL A 39 17.78 3.86 27.65
CA VAL A 39 18.31 3.76 26.28
C VAL A 39 17.91 2.43 25.64
N ALA A 40 18.05 1.32 26.36
CA ALA A 40 17.63 0.01 25.88
C ALA A 40 16.13 -0.03 25.55
N ALA A 41 15.29 0.55 26.39
CA ALA A 41 13.85 0.65 26.15
C ALA A 41 13.52 1.46 24.88
N VAL A 42 14.20 2.58 24.65
CA VAL A 42 14.03 3.37 23.41
C VAL A 42 14.44 2.57 22.18
N ILE A 43 15.56 1.83 22.23
CA ILE A 43 16.00 0.98 21.13
C ILE A 43 14.94 -0.10 20.84
N CYS A 44 14.39 -0.75 21.88
CA CYS A 44 13.33 -1.74 21.72
C CYS A 44 12.06 -1.13 21.10
N LEU A 45 11.67 0.09 21.50
CA LEU A 45 10.53 0.78 20.90
C LEU A 45 10.76 1.10 19.42
N ILE A 46 11.96 1.58 19.06
CA ILE A 46 12.32 1.84 17.66
C ILE A 46 12.30 0.54 16.85
N ALA A 47 12.90 -0.54 17.36
CA ALA A 47 12.87 -1.84 16.70
C ALA A 47 11.43 -2.35 16.52
N GLY A 48 10.57 -2.20 17.52
CA GLY A 48 9.15 -2.52 17.43
C GLY A 48 8.42 -1.71 16.35
N MET A 49 8.67 -0.40 16.28
CA MET A 49 8.10 0.46 15.22
C MET A 49 8.56 0.06 13.82
N VAL A 50 9.84 -0.29 13.65
CA VAL A 50 10.39 -0.77 12.37
C VAL A 50 9.70 -2.07 11.95
N LEU A 51 9.53 -3.02 12.86
CA LEU A 51 8.84 -4.29 12.59
C LEU A 51 7.37 -4.07 12.19
N VAL A 52 6.66 -3.15 12.85
CA VAL A 52 5.28 -2.79 12.50
C VAL A 52 5.20 -2.05 11.16
N ALA A 53 6.19 -1.22 10.83
CA ALA A 53 6.23 -0.48 9.57
C ALA A 53 6.67 -1.34 8.38
N MET A 54 7.44 -2.41 8.61
CA MET A 54 8.06 -3.23 7.56
C MET A 54 7.07 -3.77 6.52
N PRO A 55 5.89 -4.34 6.87
CA PRO A 55 4.92 -4.80 5.87
C PRO A 55 4.40 -3.67 4.99
N ARG A 56 4.19 -2.47 5.55
CA ARG A 56 3.76 -1.29 4.79
C ARG A 56 4.84 -0.81 3.84
N ILE A 57 6.09 -0.81 4.29
CA ILE A 57 7.25 -0.47 3.44
C ILE A 57 7.32 -1.44 2.25
N GLN A 58 7.28 -2.75 2.52
CA GLN A 58 7.27 -3.78 1.48
C GLN A 58 6.12 -3.60 0.49
N GLN A 59 4.91 -3.33 0.99
CA GLN A 59 3.74 -3.07 0.15
C GLN A 59 3.93 -1.83 -0.75
N THR A 60 4.42 -0.71 -0.21
CA THR A 60 4.71 0.47 -1.04
C THR A 60 5.83 0.25 -2.05
N LEU A 61 6.82 -0.59 -1.75
CA LEU A 61 7.87 -0.93 -2.71
C LEU A 61 7.31 -1.78 -3.85
N GLY A 62 6.44 -2.76 -3.54
CA GLY A 62 5.76 -3.56 -4.57
C GLY A 62 4.82 -2.71 -5.43
N ASP A 63 4.01 -1.84 -4.82
CA ASP A 63 3.12 -0.92 -5.55
C ASP A 63 3.90 -0.06 -6.54
N ARG A 64 5.06 0.49 -6.13
CA ARG A 64 5.92 1.28 -7.02
C ARG A 64 6.48 0.49 -8.20
N ALA A 65 6.86 -0.78 -7.97
CA ALA A 65 7.36 -1.62 -9.03
C ALA A 65 6.28 -1.92 -10.07
N VAL A 66 5.05 -2.17 -9.62
CA VAL A 66 3.87 -2.37 -10.49
C VAL A 66 3.54 -1.09 -11.26
N ASP A 67 3.51 0.07 -10.60
CA ASP A 67 3.30 1.39 -11.22
C ASP A 67 4.34 1.67 -12.32
N GLU A 68 5.62 1.38 -12.06
CA GLU A 68 6.70 1.62 -13.02
C GLU A 68 6.55 0.74 -14.26
N GLN A 69 6.19 -0.54 -14.07
CA GLN A 69 5.89 -1.45 -15.17
C GLN A 69 4.68 -0.98 -15.99
N ALA A 70 3.63 -0.50 -15.33
CA ALA A 70 2.43 0.02 -15.98
C ALA A 70 2.75 1.21 -16.90
N ARG A 71 3.52 2.17 -16.39
CA ARG A 71 3.93 3.36 -17.16
C ARG A 71 4.86 2.99 -18.31
N SER A 72 5.78 2.06 -18.10
CA SER A 72 6.66 1.55 -19.16
C SER A 72 5.85 0.94 -20.31
N VAL A 73 4.79 0.18 -20.01
CA VAL A 73 3.86 -0.39 -21.01
C VAL A 73 3.20 0.72 -21.83
N SER A 74 2.60 1.71 -21.18
CA SER A 74 1.93 2.81 -21.89
C SER A 74 2.89 3.68 -22.70
N GLN A 75 4.09 3.95 -22.18
CA GLN A 75 5.11 4.72 -22.88
C GLN A 75 5.63 3.97 -24.12
N THR A 76 5.99 2.70 -23.95
CA THR A 76 6.44 1.84 -25.06
C THR A 76 5.34 1.71 -26.12
N ALA A 77 4.10 1.51 -25.69
CA ALA A 77 2.95 1.45 -26.59
C ALA A 77 2.77 2.74 -27.41
N ALA A 78 3.05 3.90 -26.83
CA ALA A 78 2.94 5.20 -27.50
C ALA A 78 4.06 5.46 -28.52
N LEU A 79 5.22 4.78 -28.39
CA LEU A 79 6.36 4.92 -29.30
C LEU A 79 6.17 4.17 -30.63
N PHE A 80 5.24 3.21 -30.70
CA PHE A 80 4.98 2.50 -31.94
C PHE A 80 4.40 3.43 -33.03
N PRO A 81 4.75 3.21 -34.31
CA PRO A 81 4.16 3.94 -35.43
C PRO A 81 2.63 3.87 -35.40
N GLU A 82 1.98 4.98 -35.74
CA GLU A 82 0.51 5.07 -35.73
C GLU A 82 -0.16 3.99 -36.61
N SER A 83 0.41 3.69 -37.77
CA SER A 83 -0.10 2.64 -38.66
C SER A 83 -0.06 1.25 -38.01
N SER A 84 1.01 0.94 -37.26
CA SER A 84 1.14 -0.32 -36.50
C SER A 84 0.13 -0.38 -35.37
N ARG A 85 -0.02 0.70 -34.59
CA ARG A 85 -1.02 0.79 -33.51
C ARG A 85 -2.44 0.62 -34.06
N GLN A 86 -2.75 1.28 -35.17
CA GLN A 86 -4.06 1.18 -35.82
C GLN A 86 -4.34 -0.23 -36.32
N SER A 87 -3.36 -0.91 -36.93
CA SER A 87 -3.50 -2.30 -37.36
C SER A 87 -3.83 -3.24 -36.19
N VAL A 88 -3.14 -3.08 -35.06
CA VAL A 88 -3.39 -3.86 -33.83
C VAL A 88 -4.79 -3.59 -33.28
N ILE A 89 -5.21 -2.33 -33.22
CA ILE A 89 -6.56 -1.96 -32.79
C ILE A 89 -7.62 -2.53 -33.73
N GLN A 90 -7.43 -2.48 -35.06
CA GLN A 90 -8.38 -3.08 -36.01
C GLN A 90 -8.50 -4.60 -35.86
N SER A 91 -7.39 -5.30 -35.62
CA SER A 91 -7.42 -6.73 -35.28
C SER A 91 -8.26 -6.98 -34.01
N ALA A 92 -8.05 -6.19 -32.97
CA ALA A 92 -8.78 -6.31 -31.72
C ALA A 92 -10.29 -5.98 -31.87
N ILE A 93 -10.65 -5.01 -32.71
CA ILE A 93 -12.05 -4.71 -33.07
C ILE A 93 -12.69 -5.92 -33.74
N ALA A 94 -12.03 -6.50 -34.73
CA ALA A 94 -12.55 -7.67 -35.45
C ALA A 94 -12.72 -8.88 -34.51
N TYR A 95 -11.78 -9.08 -33.58
CA TYR A 95 -11.88 -10.11 -32.54
C TYR A 95 -13.09 -9.88 -31.65
N ASN A 96 -13.25 -8.67 -31.11
CA ASN A 96 -14.38 -8.31 -30.23
C ASN A 96 -15.74 -8.48 -30.94
N GLN A 97 -15.82 -8.13 -32.22
CA GLN A 97 -17.04 -8.30 -33.01
C GLN A 97 -17.40 -9.79 -33.15
N ARG A 98 -16.44 -10.65 -33.52
CA ARG A 98 -16.68 -12.11 -33.60
C ARG A 98 -17.07 -12.70 -32.25
N LEU A 99 -16.42 -12.26 -31.17
CA LEU A 99 -16.73 -12.73 -29.82
C LEU A 99 -18.17 -12.38 -29.41
N TYR A 100 -18.63 -11.16 -29.73
CA TYR A 100 -20.00 -10.72 -29.49
C TYR A 100 -21.02 -11.48 -30.33
N GLU A 101 -20.79 -11.60 -31.64
CA GLU A 101 -21.68 -12.32 -32.56
C GLU A 101 -21.76 -13.82 -32.25
N GLY A 102 -20.65 -14.42 -31.80
CA GLY A 102 -20.58 -15.80 -31.32
C GLY A 102 -21.21 -16.03 -29.94
N GLY A 103 -21.68 -14.98 -29.27
CA GLY A 103 -22.44 -15.07 -28.02
C GLY A 103 -21.62 -15.48 -26.79
N GLN A 104 -20.29 -15.31 -26.81
CA GLN A 104 -19.37 -15.67 -25.71
C GLN A 104 -19.64 -17.10 -25.17
N PRO A 105 -19.33 -18.16 -25.96
CA PRO A 105 -19.67 -19.53 -25.60
C PRO A 105 -18.97 -19.97 -24.31
N GLN A 106 -17.78 -19.44 -24.06
CA GLN A 106 -17.00 -19.65 -22.85
C GLN A 106 -16.47 -18.32 -22.34
N ILE A 107 -16.65 -18.05 -21.04
CA ILE A 107 -16.08 -16.90 -20.33
C ILE A 107 -15.30 -17.47 -19.16
N GLY A 108 -13.98 -17.26 -19.16
CA GLY A 108 -13.11 -17.96 -18.22
C GLY A 108 -12.93 -19.45 -18.60
N GLU A 109 -11.77 -20.01 -18.25
CA GLU A 109 -11.76 -21.36 -17.65
C GLU A 109 -12.35 -21.21 -16.22
N PRO A 110 -12.66 -22.24 -15.42
CA PRO A 110 -13.02 -22.02 -14.02
C PRO A 110 -11.78 -21.54 -13.24
N VAL A 111 -11.30 -20.32 -13.53
CA VAL A 111 -10.23 -19.56 -12.86
C VAL A 111 -10.47 -19.49 -11.34
N PHE A 112 -11.70 -19.77 -10.92
CA PHE A 112 -12.21 -19.56 -9.59
C PHE A 112 -12.25 -20.81 -8.71
N ASP A 113 -11.97 -22.01 -9.24
CA ASP A 113 -11.87 -23.23 -8.44
C ASP A 113 -10.43 -23.58 -8.01
N GLY A 114 -9.44 -22.87 -8.56
CA GLY A 114 -8.01 -23.09 -8.30
C GLY A 114 -7.48 -24.44 -8.81
N LYS A 115 -8.26 -25.15 -9.63
CA LYS A 115 -7.96 -26.48 -10.17
C LYS A 115 -7.72 -26.46 -11.67
N THR A 116 -8.09 -25.37 -12.36
CA THR A 116 -7.91 -25.22 -13.81
C THR A 116 -7.11 -23.96 -14.14
N GLU A 117 -6.19 -24.05 -15.08
CA GLU A 117 -5.27 -22.97 -15.43
C GLU A 117 -5.99 -21.85 -16.20
N GLY A 118 -6.25 -20.71 -15.55
CA GLY A 118 -6.84 -19.53 -16.20
C GLY A 118 -5.92 -18.79 -17.19
N ASN A 119 -4.90 -19.46 -17.73
CA ASN A 119 -3.83 -18.88 -18.56
C ASN A 119 -4.17 -18.84 -20.06
N PHE A 120 -5.16 -19.62 -20.51
CA PHE A 120 -5.59 -19.70 -21.91
C PHE A 120 -4.44 -19.95 -22.89
N GLU A 121 -3.44 -20.73 -22.50
CA GLU A 121 -2.26 -21.02 -23.35
C GLU A 121 -2.64 -21.68 -24.68
N GLY A 122 -3.77 -22.40 -24.73
CA GLY A 122 -4.29 -23.03 -25.95
C GLY A 122 -4.95 -22.08 -26.95
N ASP A 123 -5.28 -20.83 -26.58
CA ASP A 123 -5.93 -19.86 -27.47
C ASP A 123 -4.90 -18.91 -28.10
N ALA A 124 -4.25 -19.41 -29.16
CA ALA A 124 -3.23 -18.67 -29.87
C ALA A 124 -3.78 -17.40 -30.56
N GLU A 125 -5.07 -17.35 -30.92
CA GLU A 125 -5.67 -16.14 -31.48
C GLU A 125 -5.75 -15.05 -30.42
N TYR A 126 -6.31 -15.36 -29.26
CA TYR A 126 -6.39 -14.46 -28.11
C TYR A 126 -5.00 -13.95 -27.67
N ARG A 127 -4.03 -14.86 -27.52
CA ARG A 127 -2.66 -14.52 -27.08
C ARG A 127 -1.93 -13.55 -28.02
N ARG A 128 -2.29 -13.51 -29.31
CA ARG A 128 -1.72 -12.57 -30.28
C ARG A 128 -2.39 -11.19 -30.27
N GLN A 129 -3.60 -11.06 -29.73
CA GLN A 129 -4.29 -9.78 -29.72
C GLN A 129 -3.59 -8.80 -28.78
N LEU A 130 -3.42 -7.54 -29.19
CA LEU A 130 -2.72 -6.51 -28.41
C LEU A 130 -1.28 -6.87 -27.98
N SER A 131 -0.71 -7.95 -28.52
CA SER A 131 0.67 -8.38 -28.27
C SER A 131 1.53 -7.91 -29.44
N VAL A 132 2.42 -6.97 -29.18
CA VAL A 132 3.40 -6.47 -30.17
C VAL A 132 4.80 -6.78 -29.68
N ASN A 133 5.74 -7.05 -30.60
CA ASN A 133 7.11 -7.40 -30.23
C ASN A 133 7.71 -6.35 -29.28
N GLY A 134 8.10 -6.78 -28.08
CA GLY A 134 8.65 -5.91 -27.03
C GLY A 134 7.62 -5.33 -26.05
N LEU A 135 6.33 -5.67 -26.18
CA LEU A 135 5.28 -5.30 -25.24
C LEU A 135 4.53 -6.56 -24.75
N ASP A 136 4.96 -7.09 -23.60
CA ASP A 136 4.32 -8.23 -22.94
C ASP A 136 3.11 -7.77 -22.09
N ALA A 137 2.24 -6.90 -22.62
CA ALA A 137 1.03 -6.43 -21.94
C ALA A 137 -0.01 -5.91 -22.94
N MET A 138 -1.29 -6.07 -22.62
CA MET A 138 -2.40 -5.50 -23.39
C MET A 138 -2.52 -3.97 -23.23
N GLY A 139 -2.13 -3.46 -22.07
CA GLY A 139 -2.29 -2.04 -21.72
C GLY A 139 -2.05 -1.77 -20.25
N GLU A 140 -2.54 -0.63 -19.78
CA GLU A 140 -2.48 -0.18 -18.38
C GLU A 140 -3.90 0.13 -17.89
N ILE A 141 -4.18 -0.19 -16.63
CA ILE A 141 -5.37 0.28 -15.91
C ILE A 141 -4.96 1.26 -14.81
N LEU A 142 -5.68 2.38 -14.75
CA LEU A 142 -5.50 3.40 -13.74
C LEU A 142 -6.82 3.69 -13.01
N ILE A 143 -6.80 3.62 -11.69
CA ILE A 143 -7.94 3.91 -10.79
C ILE A 143 -7.46 4.89 -9.71
N PRO A 144 -7.55 6.20 -9.95
CA PRO A 144 -6.86 7.17 -9.09
C PRO A 144 -7.35 7.23 -7.64
N LYS A 145 -8.67 7.08 -7.40
CA LYS A 145 -9.28 7.16 -6.06
C LYS A 145 -8.65 6.18 -5.06
N ILE A 146 -8.19 5.04 -5.56
CA ILE A 146 -7.58 3.97 -4.76
C ILE A 146 -6.09 3.78 -5.07
N SER A 147 -5.50 4.71 -5.82
CA SER A 147 -4.10 4.71 -6.23
C SER A 147 -3.64 3.40 -6.87
N VAL A 148 -4.43 2.91 -7.82
CA VAL A 148 -4.08 1.76 -8.65
C VAL A 148 -3.56 2.25 -10.00
N ASP A 149 -2.36 1.80 -10.38
CA ASP A 149 -1.71 2.01 -11.68
C ASP A 149 -0.97 0.68 -12.00
N MET A 150 -1.50 -0.12 -12.92
CA MET A 150 -0.97 -1.48 -13.17
C MET A 150 -1.10 -1.92 -14.62
N PRO A 151 -0.16 -2.76 -15.12
CA PRO A 151 -0.29 -3.36 -16.43
C PRO A 151 -1.46 -4.36 -16.47
N ILE A 152 -2.05 -4.50 -17.66
CA ILE A 152 -3.07 -5.50 -17.98
C ILE A 152 -2.39 -6.57 -18.84
N LEU A 153 -2.30 -7.79 -18.33
CA LEU A 153 -1.73 -8.93 -19.05
C LEU A 153 -2.83 -9.87 -19.57
N HIS A 154 -2.46 -10.72 -20.52
CA HIS A 154 -3.35 -11.77 -21.01
C HIS A 154 -3.57 -12.86 -19.95
N GLY A 155 -4.84 -13.17 -19.70
CA GLY A 155 -5.22 -14.28 -18.85
C GLY A 155 -5.34 -13.86 -17.40
N ALA A 156 -5.71 -14.83 -16.56
CA ALA A 156 -5.94 -14.63 -15.13
C ALA A 156 -5.25 -15.72 -14.30
N GLY A 157 -4.11 -16.20 -14.79
CA GLY A 157 -3.23 -17.14 -14.08
C GLY A 157 -2.61 -16.52 -12.83
N GLN A 158 -2.16 -17.37 -11.91
CA GLN A 158 -1.58 -16.91 -10.65
C GLN A 158 -0.29 -16.09 -10.87
N ASP A 159 0.53 -16.49 -11.82
CA ASP A 159 1.75 -15.79 -12.25
C ASP A 159 1.49 -14.34 -12.68
N VAL A 160 0.37 -14.12 -13.39
CA VAL A 160 -0.10 -12.79 -13.80
C VAL A 160 -0.63 -12.01 -12.58
N LEU A 161 -1.54 -12.60 -11.82
CA LEU A 161 -2.27 -11.88 -10.77
C LEU A 161 -1.41 -11.53 -9.55
N GLU A 162 -0.23 -12.14 -9.40
CA GLU A 162 0.76 -11.76 -8.40
C GLU A 162 1.43 -10.41 -8.68
N HIS A 163 1.45 -9.96 -9.95
CA HIS A 163 2.24 -8.80 -10.38
C HIS A 163 1.48 -7.78 -11.24
N ALA A 164 0.29 -8.14 -11.75
CA ALA A 164 -0.45 -7.33 -12.70
C ALA A 164 -1.97 -7.56 -12.62
N ALA A 165 -2.72 -6.72 -13.32
CA ALA A 165 -4.10 -7.06 -13.66
C ALA A 165 -4.12 -8.12 -14.78
N GLY A 166 -5.03 -9.06 -14.69
CA GLY A 166 -5.29 -10.05 -15.73
C GLY A 166 -6.53 -9.69 -16.55
N HIS A 167 -6.48 -9.84 -17.86
CA HIS A 167 -7.65 -9.82 -18.72
C HIS A 167 -8.31 -11.22 -18.73
N LEU A 168 -9.59 -11.30 -18.38
CA LEU A 168 -10.34 -12.56 -18.39
C LEU A 168 -10.72 -12.93 -19.83
N ALA A 169 -10.12 -14.00 -20.36
CA ALA A 169 -10.43 -14.42 -21.73
C ALA A 169 -11.86 -14.94 -21.87
N GLY A 170 -12.38 -14.87 -23.10
CA GLY A 170 -13.82 -14.98 -23.39
C GLY A 170 -14.61 -13.69 -23.14
N THR A 171 -13.97 -12.63 -22.64
CA THR A 171 -14.53 -11.27 -22.57
C THR A 171 -13.88 -10.36 -23.61
N SER A 172 -14.49 -9.21 -23.89
CA SER A 172 -14.00 -8.30 -24.93
C SER A 172 -12.62 -7.76 -24.55
N LEU A 173 -11.71 -7.68 -25.51
CA LEU A 173 -10.43 -6.98 -25.34
C LEU A 173 -10.66 -5.53 -24.91
N PRO A 174 -9.77 -4.95 -24.07
CA PRO A 174 -9.99 -3.66 -23.40
C PRO A 174 -9.70 -2.45 -24.31
N ILE A 175 -10.23 -2.47 -25.54
CA ILE A 175 -10.14 -1.39 -26.53
C ILE A 175 -11.43 -0.55 -26.63
N GLY A 176 -12.47 -0.93 -25.88
CA GLY A 176 -13.80 -0.33 -25.93
C GLY A 176 -14.55 -0.60 -27.24
N GLY A 177 -15.59 0.20 -27.48
CA GLY A 177 -16.50 0.07 -28.62
C GLY A 177 -17.88 -0.45 -28.24
N LYS A 178 -18.88 -0.21 -29.09
CA LYS A 178 -20.24 -0.70 -28.85
C LYS A 178 -20.27 -2.24 -28.87
N ASN A 179 -21.16 -2.81 -28.06
CA ASN A 179 -21.28 -4.24 -27.86
C ASN A 179 -19.97 -4.86 -27.33
N THR A 180 -19.32 -4.17 -26.39
CA THR A 180 -18.13 -4.71 -25.73
C THR A 180 -18.28 -4.66 -24.22
N ARG A 181 -17.68 -5.67 -23.58
CA ARG A 181 -17.50 -5.71 -22.14
C ARG A 181 -16.20 -6.44 -21.81
N ALA A 182 -15.18 -5.67 -21.45
CA ALA A 182 -13.93 -6.24 -20.96
C ALA A 182 -14.04 -6.57 -19.48
N VAL A 183 -13.41 -7.65 -19.05
CA VAL A 183 -13.30 -8.00 -17.64
C VAL A 183 -11.83 -8.04 -17.23
N ILE A 184 -11.46 -7.12 -16.34
CA ILE A 184 -10.12 -6.99 -15.79
C ILE A 184 -10.17 -7.50 -14.35
N THR A 185 -9.33 -8.49 -14.03
CA THR A 185 -9.27 -9.13 -12.72
C THR A 185 -7.97 -8.80 -12.02
N GLY A 186 -8.01 -8.75 -10.69
CA GLY A 186 -6.83 -8.52 -9.85
C GLY A 186 -6.99 -9.17 -8.48
N HIS A 187 -5.88 -9.56 -7.85
CA HIS A 187 -5.93 -10.10 -6.50
C HIS A 187 -6.42 -9.07 -5.47
N SER A 188 -7.11 -9.58 -4.46
CA SER A 188 -7.43 -8.88 -3.22
C SER A 188 -6.55 -9.42 -2.10
N ASN A 189 -6.01 -8.54 -1.24
CA ASN A 189 -5.21 -8.90 -0.07
C ASN A 189 -3.92 -9.68 -0.40
N LEU A 190 -3.27 -9.37 -1.52
CA LEU A 190 -1.97 -9.97 -1.84
C LEU A 190 -0.89 -9.42 -0.88
N LYS A 191 0.02 -10.28 -0.43
CA LYS A 191 1.18 -9.84 0.35
C LYS A 191 2.16 -9.13 -0.59
N GLY A 192 2.51 -7.89 -0.27
CA GLY A 192 3.54 -7.15 -0.98
C GLY A 192 3.04 -6.19 -2.06
N ALA A 193 1.78 -6.25 -2.49
CA ALA A 193 1.18 -5.28 -3.40
C ALA A 193 -0.32 -5.09 -3.11
N THR A 194 -0.82 -3.86 -3.28
CA THR A 194 -2.20 -3.47 -3.01
C THR A 194 -3.15 -4.03 -4.06
N LEU A 195 -2.78 -4.03 -5.34
CA LEU A 195 -3.61 -4.51 -6.45
C LEU A 195 -5.08 -4.04 -6.33
N PHE A 196 -6.06 -4.95 -6.46
CA PHE A 196 -7.49 -4.64 -6.31
C PHE A 196 -8.01 -4.77 -4.88
N THR A 197 -7.14 -4.81 -3.87
CA THR A 197 -7.53 -4.90 -2.44
C THR A 197 -8.55 -3.82 -2.05
N ARG A 198 -8.45 -2.64 -2.64
CA ARG A 198 -9.30 -1.48 -2.33
C ARG A 198 -10.41 -1.22 -3.34
N LEU A 199 -10.66 -2.16 -4.26
CA LEU A 199 -11.70 -2.01 -5.29
C LEU A 199 -13.09 -1.76 -4.68
N GLY A 200 -13.34 -2.27 -3.46
CA GLY A 200 -14.56 -2.02 -2.70
C GLY A 200 -14.81 -0.56 -2.31
N GLU A 201 -13.81 0.32 -2.35
CA GLU A 201 -13.92 1.75 -2.04
C GLU A 201 -14.46 2.60 -3.21
N LEU A 202 -14.56 2.03 -4.42
CA LEU A 202 -15.13 2.73 -5.58
C LEU A 202 -16.65 2.87 -5.44
N GLU A 203 -17.21 3.99 -5.84
CA GLU A 203 -18.64 4.30 -5.79
C GLU A 203 -19.15 4.70 -7.17
N ASP A 204 -20.47 4.68 -7.36
CA ASP A 204 -21.08 5.13 -8.61
C ASP A 204 -20.62 6.56 -8.91
N GLY A 205 -20.20 6.80 -10.14
CA GLY A 205 -19.63 8.07 -10.59
C GLY A 205 -18.11 8.15 -10.55
N ASP A 206 -17.42 7.24 -9.87
CA ASP A 206 -15.95 7.27 -9.84
C ASP A 206 -15.33 6.96 -11.21
N PRO A 207 -14.25 7.66 -11.59
CA PRO A 207 -13.55 7.42 -12.85
C PRO A 207 -12.51 6.31 -12.72
N PHE A 208 -12.32 5.57 -13.81
CA PHE A 208 -11.10 4.79 -14.06
C PHE A 208 -10.75 4.82 -15.55
N TYR A 209 -9.50 4.47 -15.87
CA TYR A 209 -8.96 4.61 -17.21
C TYR A 209 -8.28 3.33 -17.67
N ILE A 210 -8.41 3.04 -18.96
CA ILE A 210 -7.61 2.04 -19.65
C ILE A 210 -6.75 2.75 -20.67
N LYS A 211 -5.43 2.54 -20.63
CA LYS A 211 -4.52 2.98 -21.69
C LYS A 211 -4.14 1.79 -22.54
N VAL A 212 -4.35 1.87 -23.85
CA VAL A 212 -4.12 0.78 -24.79
C VAL A 212 -3.68 1.32 -26.15
N MET A 213 -2.52 0.86 -26.62
CA MET A 213 -1.94 1.25 -27.92
C MET A 213 -1.93 2.78 -28.18
N GLY A 214 -1.57 3.55 -27.15
CA GLY A 214 -1.50 5.01 -27.18
C GLY A 214 -2.85 5.73 -27.00
N ASN A 215 -3.96 5.01 -26.88
CA ASN A 215 -5.28 5.57 -26.58
C ASN A 215 -5.54 5.55 -25.08
N THR A 216 -6.26 6.55 -24.57
CA THR A 216 -6.79 6.56 -23.20
C THR A 216 -8.31 6.50 -23.24
N LEU A 217 -8.88 5.46 -22.63
CA LEU A 217 -10.31 5.21 -22.57
C LEU A 217 -10.80 5.48 -21.15
N ALA A 218 -11.72 6.44 -20.99
CA ALA A 218 -12.29 6.78 -19.70
C ALA A 218 -13.61 6.04 -19.45
N TYR A 219 -13.75 5.47 -18.26
CA TYR A 219 -14.95 4.80 -17.80
C TYR A 219 -15.41 5.42 -16.49
N ARG A 220 -16.73 5.38 -16.27
CA ARG A 220 -17.35 5.84 -15.03
C ARG A 220 -18.09 4.68 -14.39
N VAL A 221 -17.85 4.42 -13.11
CA VAL A 221 -18.53 3.35 -12.37
C VAL A 221 -20.04 3.61 -12.39
N THR A 222 -20.81 2.60 -12.81
CA THR A 222 -22.27 2.64 -12.87
C THR A 222 -22.94 1.54 -12.05
N SER A 223 -22.18 0.52 -11.63
CA SER A 223 -22.71 -0.49 -10.72
C SER A 223 -21.62 -1.22 -9.94
N LYS A 224 -21.99 -1.67 -8.75
CA LYS A 224 -21.21 -2.57 -7.90
C LYS A 224 -22.07 -3.75 -7.48
N ARG A 225 -21.56 -4.97 -7.67
CA ARG A 225 -22.29 -6.21 -7.36
C ARG A 225 -21.38 -7.23 -6.69
N ILE A 226 -21.94 -8.03 -5.79
CA ILE A 226 -21.28 -9.22 -5.25
C ILE A 226 -21.98 -10.44 -5.83
N VAL A 227 -21.22 -11.36 -6.41
CA VAL A 227 -21.74 -12.56 -7.10
C VAL A 227 -21.00 -13.82 -6.66
N SER A 228 -21.61 -14.98 -6.98
CA SER A 228 -20.96 -16.28 -6.84
C SER A 228 -19.77 -16.39 -7.80
N PRO A 229 -18.67 -17.08 -7.44
CA PRO A 229 -17.56 -17.34 -8.36
C PRO A 229 -17.95 -18.08 -9.63
N THR A 230 -19.08 -18.80 -9.62
CA THR A 230 -19.62 -19.53 -10.78
C THR A 230 -20.56 -18.70 -11.66
N ASP A 231 -20.87 -17.45 -11.29
CA ASP A 231 -21.78 -16.58 -12.05
C ASP A 231 -21.05 -15.87 -13.21
N THR A 232 -20.78 -16.61 -14.28
CA THR A 232 -20.20 -16.06 -15.51
C THR A 232 -21.22 -15.31 -16.37
N LYS A 233 -22.53 -15.52 -16.14
CA LYS A 233 -23.60 -14.83 -16.87
C LYS A 233 -23.58 -13.33 -16.62
N SER A 234 -23.24 -12.95 -15.38
CA SER A 234 -23.09 -11.55 -14.97
C SER A 234 -22.01 -10.77 -15.73
N LEU A 235 -21.09 -11.47 -16.43
CA LEU A 235 -19.95 -10.89 -17.16
C LEU A 235 -20.19 -10.73 -18.66
N ARG A 236 -21.35 -11.14 -19.17
CA ARG A 236 -21.68 -11.07 -20.59
C ARG A 236 -21.82 -9.63 -21.08
N VAL A 237 -21.57 -9.44 -22.37
CA VAL A 237 -21.75 -8.17 -23.08
C VAL A 237 -23.22 -7.76 -23.06
N HIS A 238 -23.47 -6.49 -22.76
CA HIS A 238 -24.77 -5.86 -22.95
C HIS A 238 -24.86 -5.19 -24.33
N LYS A 239 -25.92 -5.49 -25.07
CA LYS A 239 -26.16 -4.91 -26.40
C LYS A 239 -26.21 -3.39 -26.32
N GLY A 240 -25.49 -2.73 -27.22
CA GLY A 240 -25.43 -1.28 -27.36
C GLY A 240 -24.43 -0.57 -26.44
N LYS A 241 -23.81 -1.29 -25.50
CA LYS A 241 -22.94 -0.71 -24.46
C LYS A 241 -21.45 -0.90 -24.73
N ASP A 242 -20.63 -0.03 -24.14
CA ASP A 242 -19.17 -0.13 -24.02
C ASP A 242 -18.85 -0.13 -22.52
N GLU A 243 -18.56 -1.30 -21.97
CA GLU A 243 -18.40 -1.50 -20.53
C GLU A 243 -17.05 -2.13 -20.19
N VAL A 244 -16.56 -1.86 -18.98
CA VAL A 244 -15.45 -2.58 -18.37
C VAL A 244 -15.87 -2.99 -16.97
N THR A 245 -15.64 -4.24 -16.61
CA THR A 245 -15.86 -4.75 -15.25
C THR A 245 -14.54 -5.08 -14.59
N LEU A 246 -14.31 -4.46 -13.44
CA LEU A 246 -13.21 -4.74 -12.55
C LEU A 246 -13.66 -5.82 -11.58
N LEU A 247 -12.89 -6.90 -11.50
CA LEU A 247 -13.24 -8.11 -10.75
C LEU A 247 -12.17 -8.39 -9.70
N THR A 248 -12.59 -8.64 -8.47
CA THR A 248 -11.70 -9.18 -7.44
C THR A 248 -12.43 -10.14 -6.50
N CYS A 249 -11.68 -10.87 -5.68
CA CYS A 249 -12.26 -11.72 -4.64
C CYS A 249 -12.76 -10.88 -3.46
N THR A 250 -13.83 -11.34 -2.80
CA THR A 250 -14.38 -10.67 -1.63
C THR A 250 -15.06 -11.66 -0.68
N GLY A 251 -15.51 -11.17 0.47
CA GLY A 251 -16.16 -11.96 1.51
C GLY A 251 -15.17 -12.77 2.36
N GLN A 252 -15.73 -13.50 3.35
CA GLN A 252 -14.93 -14.34 4.23
C GLN A 252 -14.23 -15.43 3.43
N GLY A 253 -12.90 -15.48 3.53
CA GLY A 253 -12.08 -16.47 2.83
C GLY A 253 -12.10 -16.35 1.30
N ASN A 254 -12.38 -15.17 0.73
CA ASN A 254 -12.39 -14.94 -0.72
C ASN A 254 -13.43 -15.80 -1.49
N THR A 255 -14.54 -16.14 -0.84
CA THR A 255 -15.60 -17.02 -1.34
C THR A 255 -16.52 -16.38 -2.38
N LEU A 256 -16.53 -15.04 -2.49
CA LEU A 256 -17.39 -14.29 -3.39
C LEU A 256 -16.55 -13.47 -4.37
N ARG A 257 -17.21 -12.88 -5.38
CA ARG A 257 -16.59 -11.96 -6.33
C ARG A 257 -17.24 -10.59 -6.25
N LEU A 258 -16.40 -9.57 -6.15
CA LEU A 258 -16.81 -8.17 -6.28
C LEU A 258 -16.65 -7.77 -7.74
N LEU A 259 -17.74 -7.32 -8.35
CA LEU A 259 -17.78 -6.75 -9.69
C LEU A 259 -18.05 -5.25 -9.57
N VAL A 260 -17.13 -4.43 -10.09
CA VAL A 260 -17.35 -3.00 -10.27
C VAL A 260 -17.37 -2.72 -11.77
N THR A 261 -18.55 -2.40 -12.30
CA THR A 261 -18.72 -2.15 -13.73
C THR A 261 -18.79 -0.65 -13.98
N GLY A 262 -18.00 -0.19 -14.95
CA GLY A 262 -18.10 1.14 -15.50
C GLY A 262 -18.54 1.12 -16.96
N GLU A 263 -19.22 2.18 -17.37
CA GLU A 263 -19.63 2.42 -18.75
C GLU A 263 -18.75 3.51 -19.34
N ARG A 264 -18.48 3.42 -20.64
CA ARG A 264 -17.64 4.36 -21.39
C ARG A 264 -18.20 5.77 -21.25
N ASN A 265 -17.36 6.71 -20.80
CA ASN A 265 -17.72 8.11 -20.71
C ASN A 265 -17.07 8.92 -21.84
N SER A 266 -17.78 9.90 -22.39
CA SER A 266 -17.27 10.79 -23.43
C SER A 266 -16.48 11.94 -22.81
N MET A 267 -15.24 12.14 -23.25
CA MET A 267 -14.59 13.45 -23.10
C MET A 267 -15.33 14.40 -24.06
N PRO A 268 -16.08 15.45 -23.61
CA PRO A 268 -15.67 16.42 -22.61
C PRO A 268 -16.65 16.65 -21.43
N ASP A 269 -17.56 15.72 -21.10
CA ASP A 269 -18.23 15.69 -19.78
C ASP A 269 -17.38 14.83 -18.84
N GLN A 270 -16.39 15.49 -18.22
CA GLN A 270 -15.06 14.90 -18.05
C GLN A 270 -14.96 13.95 -16.85
N ALA A 271 -14.43 12.75 -17.09
CA ALA A 271 -13.72 12.04 -16.04
C ALA A 271 -12.44 12.85 -15.71
N PRO A 272 -12.11 13.11 -14.44
CA PRO A 272 -11.04 14.01 -13.98
C PRO A 272 -9.58 13.82 -14.46
N LEU A 273 -9.22 13.51 -15.70
CA LEU A 273 -7.86 13.09 -16.08
C LEU A 273 -7.19 12.04 -15.12
N PRO A 274 -6.14 11.38 -15.56
CA PRO A 274 -5.31 10.57 -14.67
C PRO A 274 -4.72 11.34 -13.46
N GLY A 275 -4.24 12.57 -13.70
CA GLY A 275 -3.42 13.32 -12.74
C GLY A 275 -4.19 14.18 -11.73
N ASP A 276 -5.43 14.55 -12.03
CA ASP A 276 -6.20 15.50 -11.19
C ASP A 276 -7.06 14.81 -10.13
N ALA A 277 -7.10 13.48 -10.14
CA ALA A 277 -7.92 12.72 -9.22
C ALA A 277 -7.25 12.54 -7.85
N THR A 278 -8.04 12.70 -6.79
CA THR A 278 -7.56 12.74 -5.40
C THR A 278 -7.13 11.35 -4.92
N GLY A 279 -5.85 11.00 -5.11
CA GLY A 279 -5.26 9.76 -4.61
C GLY A 279 -5.07 9.70 -3.08
N ASP A 280 -4.32 8.71 -2.61
CA ASP A 280 -4.15 8.33 -1.20
C ASP A 280 -3.36 9.30 -0.28
N VAL A 281 -3.17 10.55 -0.70
CA VAL A 281 -2.36 11.56 0.00
C VAL A 281 -2.77 11.80 1.46
N LYS A 282 -4.05 11.58 1.81
CA LYS A 282 -4.57 11.84 3.16
C LYS A 282 -4.16 10.79 4.19
N LYS A 283 -3.97 9.52 3.81
CA LYS A 283 -3.63 8.42 4.74
C LYS A 283 -2.14 8.39 5.08
N ALA A 284 -1.27 8.69 4.12
CA ALA A 284 0.18 8.74 4.32
C ALA A 284 0.61 9.89 5.25
N ALA A 285 -0.04 11.06 5.15
CA ALA A 285 0.22 12.22 6.01
C ALA A 285 -0.16 11.98 7.49
N PHE A 286 -1.22 11.21 7.75
CA PHE A 286 -1.66 10.90 9.11
C PHE A 286 -0.70 9.97 9.84
N VAL A 287 -0.25 8.90 9.17
CA VAL A 287 0.69 7.91 9.74
C VAL A 287 2.06 8.54 10.05
N SER A 288 2.56 9.40 9.15
CA SER A 288 3.82 10.13 9.37
C SER A 288 3.69 11.13 10.52
N GLY A 289 2.57 11.85 10.62
CA GLY A 289 2.30 12.78 11.72
C GLY A 289 2.26 12.12 13.11
N VAL A 290 1.60 10.97 13.25
CA VAL A 290 1.51 10.24 14.52
C VAL A 290 2.88 9.71 14.96
N THR A 291 3.68 9.21 14.03
CA THR A 291 5.00 8.62 14.32
C THR A 291 6.01 9.67 14.80
N VAL A 292 6.06 10.83 14.14
CA VAL A 292 6.95 11.95 14.52
C VAL A 292 6.55 12.52 15.88
N THR A 293 5.25 12.67 16.14
CA THR A 293 4.74 13.20 17.41
C THR A 293 5.06 12.25 18.58
N GLY A 294 4.94 10.93 18.39
CA GLY A 294 5.29 9.94 19.40
C GLY A 294 6.77 9.96 19.78
N ILE A 295 7.68 10.06 18.79
CA ILE A 295 9.13 10.13 19.03
C ILE A 295 9.50 11.42 19.79
N LEU A 296 8.92 12.55 19.40
CA LEU A 296 9.17 13.85 20.06
C LEU A 296 8.65 13.86 21.51
N ALA A 297 7.49 13.27 21.79
CA ALA A 297 6.93 13.21 23.13
C ALA A 297 7.77 12.35 24.10
N VAL A 298 8.32 11.22 23.61
CA VAL A 298 9.23 10.36 24.38
C VAL A 298 10.56 11.09 24.63
N GLY A 299 11.12 11.72 23.59
CA GLY A 299 12.35 12.51 23.71
C GLY A 299 12.22 13.69 24.68
N PHE A 300 11.08 14.38 24.67
CA PHE A 300 10.78 15.49 25.58
C PHE A 300 10.67 15.02 27.04
N SER A 301 10.01 13.88 27.29
CA SER A 301 9.84 13.32 28.64
C SER A 301 11.19 12.90 29.26
N LEU A 302 12.08 12.31 28.46
CA LEU A 302 13.45 11.96 28.87
C LEU A 302 14.34 13.18 29.09
N CYS A 303 14.10 14.28 28.38
CA CYS A 303 14.82 15.55 28.60
C CYS A 303 14.30 16.31 29.82
N ARG A 304 12.99 16.26 30.10
CA ARG A 304 12.40 16.92 31.27
C ARG A 304 12.85 16.28 32.59
N SER A 305 13.00 14.95 32.63
CA SER A 305 13.58 14.26 33.80
C SER A 305 15.04 14.65 34.10
N ARG A 306 15.77 15.22 33.12
CA ARG A 306 17.13 15.76 33.34
C ARG A 306 17.17 17.07 34.12
N ARG A 307 16.12 17.90 34.07
CA ARG A 307 16.11 19.22 34.75
C ARG A 307 15.72 19.13 36.23
N ALA A 308 14.93 18.15 36.63
CA ALA A 308 14.41 18.05 38.00
C ALA A 308 15.45 17.56 39.04
N VAL A 309 16.56 16.97 38.62
CA VAL A 309 17.56 16.37 39.53
C VAL A 309 18.76 17.30 39.80
N GLY A 310 18.79 18.50 39.20
CA GLY A 310 19.95 19.41 39.25
C GLY A 310 19.91 20.54 40.29
N HIS A 311 18.86 20.67 41.10
CA HIS A 311 18.75 21.72 42.12
C HIS A 311 18.42 21.10 43.47
N HIS A 312 19.05 21.62 44.53
CA HIS A 312 18.95 21.27 45.95
C HIS A 312 20.05 20.35 46.49
N ILE A 313 21.23 20.92 46.77
CA ILE A 313 21.85 20.84 48.11
C ILE A 313 22.53 22.19 48.39
N GLY A 314 21.86 23.08 49.12
CA GLY A 314 22.47 24.26 49.73
C GLY A 314 23.27 23.87 50.98
N LEU A 315 24.43 24.48 51.16
CA LEU A 315 25.28 24.32 52.34
C LEU A 315 24.55 24.85 53.60
N PRO A 316 24.68 24.20 54.77
CA PRO A 316 24.06 24.69 55.99
C PRO A 316 24.81 25.94 56.48
N GLN A 317 24.08 27.01 56.75
CA GLN A 317 24.61 28.21 57.39
C GLN A 317 24.92 27.90 58.86
N THR A 318 26.12 28.28 59.28
CA THR A 318 26.56 28.30 60.67
C THR A 318 25.78 29.38 61.42
N HIS A 319 24.97 28.98 62.39
CA HIS A 319 24.38 29.92 63.33
C HIS A 319 25.37 30.13 64.49
N ASP A 320 25.97 31.31 64.50
CA ASP A 320 26.68 31.85 65.64
C ASP A 320 25.63 32.30 66.67
N SER A 321 25.85 31.97 67.94
CA SER A 321 25.06 32.51 69.05
C SER A 321 26.00 32.87 70.19
N ASP A 322 26.46 34.11 70.13
CA ASP A 322 26.87 34.91 71.29
C ASP A 322 25.74 34.95 72.32
N ASN A 323 26.03 34.45 73.53
CA ASN A 323 25.85 35.15 74.81
C ASN A 323 25.86 34.14 75.97
N LEU A 324 26.82 34.31 76.89
CA LEU A 324 26.61 34.51 78.33
C LEU A 324 27.95 34.40 79.11
N ARG A 325 28.63 35.52 79.29
CA ARG A 325 29.02 36.07 80.61
C ARG A 325 29.61 37.47 80.49
#